data_AF-A0A0Q7NQ33-F1
#
_entry.id   AF-A0A0Q7NQ33-F1
#
_cell.length_a   1.000
_cell.length_b   1.000
_cell.length_c   1.000
_cell.angle_alpha   90.00
_cell.angle_beta   90.00
_cell.angle_gamma   90.00
#
_symmetry.space_group_name_H-M   'P 1'
#
loop_
_entity.id
_entity.type
_entity.pdbx_description
1 polymer ?
#
loop_
_entity_poly.entity_id
_entity_poly.type
_entity_poly.pdbx_seq_one_letter_code
_entity_poly.pdbx_strand_id
1 'polypeptide(L)'
;MGALIAVAAALVAGCTDESGSGTTTSTSRATAASSTTRAPAPGTQAPGATAPEETAAPQPGATTEPEPETPPVTQAPTLIPAPDTTAPAPADNISGPGRCVDPASTGVQNALASLEGSWVAGQASTDQPGSCGQLLYVRAIGGNSAGAPIHILFFRNGKYLGTGTSEPYAFTTVVGSSNNAVTVDYRWLAGDEPFAAPQGGPATITYSWNGSKVVMGGTLPTEVTQPHR
;
A
#
# COMPACT_ATOMS: atom_id res chain seq x y z
N MET A 1 -11.91 -54.65 -38.66
CA MET A 1 -13.03 -55.35 -37.99
C MET A 1 -13.36 -54.49 -36.78
N GLY A 2 -14.27 -53.52 -36.78
CA GLY A 2 -15.57 -53.46 -37.42
C GLY A 2 -16.63 -53.94 -36.43
N ALA A 3 -17.24 -53.03 -35.64
CA ALA A 3 -18.66 -53.01 -35.29
C ALA A 3 -18.99 -51.89 -34.28
N LEU A 4 -19.90 -51.02 -34.72
CA LEU A 4 -20.71 -50.04 -33.97
C LEU A 4 -21.91 -50.73 -33.27
N ILE A 5 -22.75 -49.90 -32.61
CA ILE A 5 -24.20 -50.07 -32.29
C ILE A 5 -24.46 -50.53 -30.83
N ALA A 6 -25.34 -49.94 -30.01
CA ALA A 6 -26.17 -48.74 -30.08
C ALA A 6 -26.74 -48.37 -28.69
N VAL A 7 -27.30 -47.16 -28.67
CA VAL A 7 -28.14 -46.49 -27.67
C VAL A 7 -29.33 -47.33 -27.18
N ALA A 8 -29.70 -47.17 -25.91
CA ALA A 8 -31.09 -47.24 -25.45
C ALA A 8 -31.34 -46.24 -24.32
N ALA A 9 -32.34 -45.39 -24.53
CA ALA A 9 -32.93 -44.45 -23.58
C ALA A 9 -34.29 -44.98 -23.11
N ALA A 10 -34.68 -44.68 -21.86
CA ALA A 10 -36.05 -44.66 -21.29
C ALA A 10 -35.96 -44.85 -19.74
N LEU A 11 -36.73 -44.26 -18.82
CA LEU A 11 -37.85 -43.30 -18.80
C LEU A 11 -38.02 -42.81 -17.33
N VAL A 12 -38.27 -41.52 -17.18
CA VAL A 12 -39.22 -40.79 -16.28
C VAL A 12 -39.68 -41.37 -14.93
N ALA A 13 -39.42 -40.60 -13.87
CA ALA A 13 -40.32 -40.23 -12.76
C ALA A 13 -39.83 -38.84 -12.26
N GLY A 14 -40.58 -37.75 -12.07
CA GLY A 14 -42.00 -37.57 -11.74
C GLY A 14 -42.11 -37.01 -10.31
N CYS A 15 -42.78 -35.85 -10.14
CA CYS A 15 -43.15 -35.09 -8.92
C CYS A 15 -42.20 -33.93 -8.54
N THR A 16 -42.60 -32.66 -8.35
CA THR A 16 -43.90 -31.94 -8.40
C THR A 16 -43.60 -30.45 -8.37
N ASP A 17 -44.27 -29.66 -9.20
CA ASP A 17 -44.37 -28.20 -9.09
C ASP A 17 -45.20 -27.81 -7.85
N GLU A 18 -44.68 -26.91 -7.02
CA GLU A 18 -45.52 -26.04 -6.18
C GLU A 18 -45.24 -24.57 -6.52
N SER A 19 -46.21 -23.99 -7.23
CA SER A 19 -46.36 -22.56 -7.41
C SER A 19 -46.75 -21.92 -6.07
N GLY A 20 -45.82 -21.20 -5.46
CA GLY A 20 -46.07 -20.32 -4.32
C GLY A 20 -45.65 -18.89 -4.66
N SER A 21 -46.57 -18.13 -5.28
CA SER A 21 -46.47 -16.67 -5.34
C SER A 21 -46.57 -16.10 -3.92
N GLY A 22 -45.42 -15.85 -3.31
CA GLY A 22 -45.28 -15.12 -2.07
C GLY A 22 -44.71 -13.74 -2.35
N THR A 23 -45.58 -12.79 -2.67
CA THR A 23 -45.28 -11.36 -2.68
C THR A 23 -44.66 -10.97 -1.34
N THR A 24 -43.35 -10.83 -1.27
CA THR A 24 -42.71 -10.14 -0.14
C THR A 24 -42.86 -8.65 -0.36
N THR A 25 -43.92 -8.13 0.25
CA THR A 25 -44.23 -6.72 0.44
C THR A 25 -42.97 -5.95 0.81
N SER A 26 -42.47 -5.20 -0.18
CA SER A 26 -41.53 -4.10 0.01
C SER A 26 -42.21 -3.08 0.93
N THR A 27 -41.90 -3.13 2.22
CA THR A 27 -42.35 -2.12 3.19
C THR A 27 -41.42 -0.93 3.07
N SER A 28 -41.73 -0.07 2.10
CA SER A 28 -41.24 1.30 2.04
C SER A 28 -41.78 2.06 3.24
N ARG A 29 -41.01 2.13 4.33
CA ARG A 29 -41.29 3.08 5.41
C ARG A 29 -40.79 4.45 4.98
N ALA A 30 -41.66 5.18 4.28
CA ALA A 30 -41.55 6.62 4.17
C ALA A 30 -41.80 7.22 5.56
N THR A 31 -40.78 7.85 6.13
CA THR A 31 -40.96 8.81 7.23
C THR A 31 -40.60 10.19 6.73
N ALA A 32 -41.52 11.10 7.02
CA ALA A 32 -41.70 12.40 6.45
C ALA A 32 -40.56 13.39 6.73
N ALA A 33 -40.55 14.41 5.86
CA ALA A 33 -39.79 15.63 5.94
C ALA A 33 -39.84 16.32 7.32
N SER A 34 -38.73 16.92 7.69
CA SER A 34 -38.71 18.17 8.45
C SER A 34 -37.51 18.99 7.98
N SER A 35 -37.78 19.86 7.02
CA SER A 35 -36.91 20.97 6.63
C SER A 35 -37.03 22.06 7.69
N THR A 36 -35.99 22.23 8.51
CA THR A 36 -35.81 23.44 9.32
C THR A 36 -34.70 24.29 8.72
N THR A 37 -35.12 25.21 7.85
CA THR A 37 -34.39 26.43 7.51
C THR A 37 -34.55 27.45 8.63
N ARG A 38 -33.44 27.91 9.22
CA ARG A 38 -33.24 29.23 9.85
C ARG A 38 -31.77 29.34 10.26
N ALA A 39 -31.01 30.42 10.13
CA ALA A 39 -30.94 31.62 9.28
C ALA A 39 -29.54 32.20 9.62
N PRO A 40 -28.80 32.83 8.69
CA PRO A 40 -27.55 33.49 9.04
C PRO A 40 -27.86 34.82 9.75
N ALA A 41 -27.14 35.10 10.84
CA ALA A 41 -27.17 36.39 11.50
C ALA A 41 -26.42 37.44 10.66
N PRO A 42 -26.94 38.67 10.53
CA PRO A 42 -26.29 39.77 9.82
C PRO A 42 -25.35 40.54 10.75
N GLY A 43 -24.11 40.75 10.30
CA GLY A 43 -23.19 41.75 10.86
C GLY A 43 -22.75 42.68 9.73
N THR A 44 -23.14 43.95 9.83
CA THR A 44 -23.00 44.98 8.80
C THR A 44 -22.17 46.15 9.35
N GLN A 45 -21.29 46.68 8.48
CA GLN A 45 -20.55 47.98 8.52
C GLN A 45 -19.25 48.04 9.34
N ALA A 46 -18.18 48.75 8.94
CA ALA A 46 -17.71 49.41 7.71
C ALA A 46 -16.24 49.89 7.97
N PRO A 47 -15.68 50.95 7.35
CA PRO A 47 -14.67 50.94 6.30
C PRO A 47 -13.28 51.53 6.69
N GLY A 48 -12.29 51.35 5.83
CA GLY A 48 -11.01 52.10 5.82
C GLY A 48 -10.06 51.45 4.82
N ALA A 49 -9.97 51.88 3.56
CA ALA A 49 -9.26 53.07 3.11
C ALA A 49 -7.89 53.22 3.79
N THR A 50 -6.81 52.88 3.09
CA THR A 50 -5.65 53.76 2.80
C THR A 50 -4.71 53.03 1.84
N ALA A 51 -4.64 53.51 0.60
CA ALA A 51 -3.46 53.39 -0.26
C ALA A 51 -2.39 54.38 0.22
N PRO A 52 -1.10 54.08 0.07
CA PRO A 52 -0.29 54.77 -0.95
C PRO A 52 0.45 53.71 -1.82
N GLU A 53 0.54 53.78 -3.15
CA GLU A 53 1.18 54.80 -3.99
C GLU A 53 2.62 55.13 -3.56
N GLU A 54 3.62 54.53 -4.21
CA GLU A 54 4.87 55.17 -4.70
C GLU A 54 5.69 54.08 -5.41
N THR A 55 5.71 54.00 -6.75
CA THR A 55 6.51 54.79 -7.70
C THR A 55 7.98 54.34 -7.79
N ALA A 56 8.40 54.23 -9.06
CA ALA A 56 9.76 54.27 -9.60
C ALA A 56 10.64 53.00 -9.54
N ALA A 57 10.66 52.34 -10.70
CA ALA A 57 11.83 51.68 -11.29
C ALA A 57 13.01 52.67 -11.49
N PRO A 58 14.01 52.32 -12.33
CA PRO A 58 15.07 51.34 -12.19
C PRO A 58 16.43 52.05 -12.03
N GLN A 59 17.48 51.35 -11.59
CA GLN A 59 18.84 51.82 -11.91
C GLN A 59 19.73 50.73 -12.53
N PRO A 60 20.14 50.93 -13.78
CA PRO A 60 21.29 50.30 -14.40
C PRO A 60 22.57 51.09 -14.06
N GLY A 61 23.68 50.38 -13.95
CA GLY A 61 25.02 50.93 -13.84
C GLY A 61 25.97 49.81 -13.43
N ALA A 62 27.15 49.65 -14.00
CA ALA A 62 27.80 50.33 -15.11
C ALA A 62 28.84 49.36 -15.68
N THR A 63 29.01 49.40 -17.00
CA THR A 63 30.16 48.89 -17.72
C THR A 63 31.46 49.42 -17.14
N THR A 64 32.44 48.55 -16.88
CA THR A 64 33.86 48.90 -16.97
C THR A 64 34.67 47.67 -17.40
N GLU A 65 35.09 47.70 -18.66
CA GLU A 65 36.21 46.99 -19.30
C GLU A 65 37.00 48.12 -20.01
N PRO A 66 38.36 48.20 -19.99
CA PRO A 66 39.34 47.22 -20.53
C PRO A 66 40.57 46.93 -19.63
N GLU A 67 41.14 45.71 -19.61
CA GLU A 67 42.33 45.19 -20.37
C GLU A 67 43.69 45.84 -19.97
N PRO A 68 44.89 45.21 -20.09
CA PRO A 68 45.31 43.81 -20.28
C PRO A 68 46.39 43.35 -19.25
N GLU A 69 46.35 42.12 -18.74
CA GLU A 69 47.57 41.44 -18.25
C GLU A 69 47.57 39.96 -18.65
N THR A 70 48.57 39.58 -19.44
CA THR A 70 48.90 38.21 -19.85
C THR A 70 50.35 37.93 -19.44
N PRO A 71 50.75 36.69 -19.14
CA PRO A 71 50.27 35.78 -18.10
C PRO A 71 51.45 35.28 -17.21
N PRO A 72 51.22 34.68 -16.04
CA PRO A 72 52.07 33.58 -15.59
C PRO A 72 51.47 32.27 -16.13
N VAL A 73 52.30 31.49 -16.82
CA VAL A 73 51.99 30.16 -17.35
C VAL A 73 51.50 29.27 -16.19
N THR A 74 50.19 29.17 -16.02
CA THR A 74 49.57 28.18 -15.16
C THR A 74 49.57 26.89 -15.95
N GLN A 75 50.40 25.93 -15.52
CA GLN A 75 50.37 24.57 -16.03
C GLN A 75 48.93 24.08 -15.93
N ALA A 76 48.32 23.79 -17.08
CA ALA A 76 47.02 23.14 -17.11
C ALA A 76 47.16 21.83 -16.30
N PRO A 77 46.40 21.63 -15.21
CA PRO A 77 46.31 20.30 -14.65
C PRO A 77 45.74 19.45 -15.78
N THR A 78 46.50 18.44 -16.19
CA THR A 78 45.98 17.37 -17.04
C THR A 78 44.68 16.91 -16.38
N LEU A 79 43.55 17.22 -17.02
CA LEU A 79 42.26 16.66 -16.67
C LEU A 79 42.42 15.16 -16.85
N ILE A 80 42.78 14.46 -15.77
CA ILE A 80 42.50 13.04 -15.67
C ILE A 80 40.99 12.98 -15.85
N PRO A 81 40.46 12.33 -16.91
CA PRO A 81 39.04 12.06 -16.94
C PRO A 81 38.76 11.25 -15.68
N ALA A 82 38.03 11.85 -14.74
CA ALA A 82 37.48 11.10 -13.63
C ALA A 82 36.72 9.93 -14.27
N PRO A 83 36.91 8.67 -13.82
CA PRO A 83 36.02 7.64 -14.27
C PRO A 83 34.63 8.09 -13.83
N ASP A 84 33.78 8.43 -14.80
CA ASP A 84 32.35 8.58 -14.59
C ASP A 84 31.79 7.19 -14.22
N THR A 85 32.13 6.73 -13.02
CA THR A 85 31.40 5.66 -12.36
C THR A 85 30.22 6.32 -11.68
N THR A 86 29.32 6.89 -12.49
CA THR A 86 27.94 7.02 -12.05
C THR A 86 27.44 5.59 -11.96
N ALA A 87 27.44 5.04 -10.74
CA ALA A 87 26.81 3.76 -10.47
C ALA A 87 25.39 3.81 -11.05
N PRO A 88 24.95 2.79 -11.82
CA PRO A 88 23.59 2.75 -12.33
C PRO A 88 22.62 2.97 -11.17
N ALA A 89 21.61 3.84 -11.36
CA ALA A 89 20.51 3.94 -10.41
C ALA A 89 19.96 2.52 -10.19
N PRO A 90 19.65 2.12 -8.93
CA PRO A 90 19.10 0.80 -8.67
C PRO A 90 17.89 0.58 -9.58
N ALA A 91 17.94 -0.45 -10.41
CA ALA A 91 16.83 -0.80 -11.26
C ALA A 91 15.63 -1.13 -10.38
N ASP A 92 14.46 -0.58 -10.72
CA ASP A 92 13.22 -1.00 -10.11
C ASP A 92 12.95 -2.45 -10.49
N ASN A 93 13.09 -3.36 -9.52
CA ASN A 93 12.91 -4.79 -9.69
C ASN A 93 11.72 -5.33 -8.90
N ILE A 94 10.93 -4.46 -8.25
CA ILE A 94 9.75 -4.86 -7.48
C ILE A 94 8.46 -4.61 -8.26
N SER A 95 8.47 -3.68 -9.20
CA SER A 95 7.31 -3.35 -10.03
C SER A 95 7.02 -4.42 -11.07
N GLY A 96 5.80 -4.41 -11.59
CA GLY A 96 5.35 -5.25 -12.70
C GLY A 96 4.23 -4.59 -13.50
N PRO A 97 3.62 -5.30 -14.45
CA PRO A 97 2.59 -4.73 -15.32
C PRO A 97 1.43 -4.12 -14.51
N GLY A 98 1.31 -2.79 -14.56
CA GLY A 98 0.24 -2.04 -13.91
C GLY A 98 0.31 -1.99 -12.37
N ARG A 99 1.44 -2.34 -11.75
CA ARG A 99 1.60 -2.35 -10.28
C ARG A 99 2.96 -1.82 -9.84
N CYS A 100 2.96 -1.03 -8.77
CA CYS A 100 4.19 -0.55 -8.12
C CYS A 100 4.91 -1.63 -7.31
N VAL A 101 4.20 -2.69 -6.92
CA VAL A 101 4.81 -3.91 -6.39
C VAL A 101 4.05 -5.10 -6.97
N ASP A 102 4.76 -5.94 -7.70
CA ASP A 102 4.24 -7.16 -8.29
C ASP A 102 4.75 -8.36 -7.47
N PRO A 103 3.84 -9.14 -6.86
CA PRO A 103 4.17 -10.42 -6.23
C PRO A 103 5.07 -11.34 -7.05
N ALA A 104 4.97 -11.31 -8.38
CA ALA A 104 5.77 -12.15 -9.27
C ALA A 104 7.13 -11.53 -9.66
N SER A 105 7.40 -10.27 -9.28
CA SER A 105 8.65 -9.59 -9.63
C SER A 105 9.87 -10.24 -8.98
N THR A 106 11.02 -10.15 -9.65
CA THR A 106 12.29 -10.69 -9.12
C THR A 106 12.65 -10.11 -7.75
N GLY A 107 12.39 -8.81 -7.51
CA GLY A 107 12.65 -8.16 -6.23
C GLY A 107 11.79 -8.72 -5.10
N VAL A 108 10.51 -8.98 -5.33
CA VAL A 108 9.63 -9.60 -4.33
C VAL A 108 10.00 -11.08 -4.12
N GLN A 109 10.30 -11.82 -5.19
CA GLN A 109 10.73 -13.22 -5.09
C GLN A 109 12.04 -13.36 -4.32
N ASN A 110 13.00 -12.47 -4.53
CA ASN A 110 14.24 -12.43 -3.76
C ASN A 110 13.97 -12.09 -2.28
N ALA A 111 13.03 -11.18 -2.00
CA ALA A 111 12.65 -10.85 -0.63
C ALA A 111 12.01 -12.05 0.09
N LEU A 112 11.14 -12.81 -0.58
CA LEU A 112 10.60 -14.06 -0.04
C LEU A 112 11.70 -15.10 0.22
N ALA A 113 12.62 -15.27 -0.73
CA ALA A 113 13.73 -16.21 -0.60
C ALA A 113 14.75 -15.84 0.49
N SER A 114 14.72 -14.58 0.97
CA SER A 114 15.55 -14.14 2.10
C SER A 114 15.01 -14.57 3.46
N LEU A 115 13.76 -15.03 3.52
CA LEU A 115 13.13 -15.55 4.74
C LEU A 115 13.46 -17.04 4.89
N GLU A 116 13.59 -17.51 6.13
CA GLU A 116 13.81 -18.94 6.38
C GLU A 116 12.55 -19.76 6.08
N GLY A 117 12.69 -20.81 5.27
CA GLY A 117 11.59 -21.69 4.86
C GLY A 117 10.95 -21.31 3.52
N SER A 118 9.78 -21.88 3.24
CA SER A 118 9.07 -21.69 1.98
C SER A 118 7.94 -20.68 2.15
N TRP A 119 8.02 -19.58 1.40
CA TRP A 119 7.08 -18.46 1.48
C TRP A 119 6.46 -18.17 0.12
N VAL A 120 5.16 -17.88 0.12
CA VAL A 120 4.45 -17.41 -1.07
C VAL A 120 3.89 -16.01 -0.83
N ALA A 121 3.94 -15.16 -1.85
CA ALA A 121 3.27 -13.87 -1.80
C ALA A 121 1.75 -14.04 -1.85
N GLY A 122 1.05 -13.30 -1.01
CA GLY A 122 -0.40 -13.17 -0.98
C GLY A 122 -0.83 -11.75 -1.35
N GLN A 123 -1.69 -11.16 -0.50
CA GLN A 123 -2.12 -9.77 -0.66
C GLN A 123 -0.92 -8.82 -0.75
N ALA A 124 -0.96 -7.89 -1.69
CA ALA A 124 0.06 -6.87 -1.86
C ALA A 124 -0.60 -5.50 -2.09
N SER A 125 0.19 -4.45 -1.95
CA SER A 125 -0.17 -3.09 -2.38
C SER A 125 -0.72 -3.09 -3.81
N THR A 126 -1.82 -2.36 -4.00
CA THR A 126 -2.53 -2.25 -5.29
C THR A 126 -2.24 -0.94 -6.01
N ASP A 127 -1.21 -0.21 -5.56
CA ASP A 127 -0.78 1.07 -6.11
C ASP A 127 -0.44 0.95 -7.61
N GLN A 128 -0.90 1.92 -8.39
CA GLN A 128 -0.67 1.99 -9.83
C GLN A 128 0.58 2.82 -10.16
N PRO A 129 1.31 2.47 -11.24
CA PRO A 129 2.44 3.25 -11.72
C PRO A 129 2.08 4.74 -11.87
N GLY A 130 2.97 5.63 -11.41
CA GLY A 130 2.74 7.08 -11.38
C GLY A 130 2.06 7.59 -10.10
N SER A 131 1.57 6.71 -9.23
CA SER A 131 1.01 7.07 -7.92
C SER A 131 1.39 6.05 -6.85
N CYS A 132 2.61 5.52 -6.94
CA CYS A 132 3.14 4.57 -5.96
C CYS A 132 3.25 5.21 -4.58
N GLY A 133 2.67 4.54 -3.58
CA GLY A 133 2.90 4.86 -2.18
C GLY A 133 4.39 4.89 -1.82
N GLN A 134 4.73 5.76 -0.88
CA GLN A 134 6.01 5.79 -0.17
C GLN A 134 6.32 4.51 0.62
N LEU A 135 5.30 3.75 1.00
CA LEU A 135 5.42 2.47 1.68
C LEU A 135 4.48 1.45 1.01
N LEU A 136 5.06 0.46 0.35
CA LEU A 136 4.34 -0.64 -0.28
C LEU A 136 4.50 -1.90 0.58
N TYR A 137 3.59 -2.86 0.46
CA TYR A 137 3.70 -4.14 1.18
C TYR A 137 3.40 -5.36 0.31
N VAL A 138 3.91 -6.51 0.77
CA VAL A 138 3.49 -7.84 0.36
C VAL A 138 3.30 -8.70 1.62
N ARG A 139 2.16 -9.37 1.73
CA ARG A 139 1.90 -10.38 2.75
C ARG A 139 2.52 -11.70 2.30
N ALA A 140 3.48 -12.22 3.04
CA ALA A 140 4.09 -13.52 2.78
C ALA A 140 3.49 -14.59 3.69
N ILE A 141 3.16 -15.75 3.13
CA ILE A 141 2.46 -16.85 3.82
C ILE A 141 3.36 -18.08 3.82
N GLY A 142 3.64 -18.62 5.00
CA GLY A 142 4.49 -19.80 5.20
C GLY A 142 3.67 -21.10 5.27
N GLY A 143 3.14 -21.56 4.13
CA GLY A 143 2.32 -22.76 4.04
C GLY A 143 0.86 -22.48 3.65
N ASN A 144 -0.01 -23.48 3.77
CA ASN A 144 -1.39 -23.44 3.27
C ASN A 144 -2.45 -23.88 4.30
N SER A 145 -2.17 -23.71 5.59
CA SER A 145 -3.11 -24.00 6.68
C SER A 145 -3.71 -22.71 7.25
N ALA A 146 -4.84 -22.82 7.97
CA ALA A 146 -5.47 -21.67 8.63
C ALA A 146 -4.56 -21.02 9.71
N GLY A 147 -3.66 -21.81 10.29
CA GLY A 147 -2.63 -21.35 11.23
C GLY A 147 -1.29 -21.02 10.58
N ALA A 148 -1.22 -20.86 9.26
CA ALA A 148 0.03 -20.59 8.58
C ALA A 148 0.66 -19.28 9.10
N PRO A 149 1.97 -19.26 9.41
CA PRO A 149 2.69 -18.06 9.80
C PRO A 149 2.67 -17.04 8.65
N ILE A 150 2.55 -15.75 9.01
CA ILE A 150 2.48 -14.66 8.05
C ILE A 150 3.51 -13.59 8.42
N HIS A 151 4.28 -13.15 7.42
CA HIS A 151 5.05 -11.91 7.48
C HIS A 151 4.39 -10.83 6.64
N ILE A 152 4.59 -9.57 7.04
CA ILE A 152 4.34 -8.40 6.19
C ILE A 152 5.70 -7.85 5.78
N LEU A 153 5.98 -7.89 4.48
CA LEU A 153 7.22 -7.40 3.87
C LEU A 153 6.96 -5.98 3.36
N PHE A 154 7.90 -5.08 3.60
CA PHE A 154 7.80 -3.70 3.17
C PHE A 154 8.75 -3.37 2.03
N PHE A 155 8.29 -2.54 1.11
CA PHE A 155 9.03 -2.14 -0.08
C PHE A 155 8.90 -0.64 -0.32
N ARG A 156 9.92 -0.07 -0.98
CA ARG A 156 9.94 1.32 -1.43
C ARG A 156 10.97 1.51 -2.53
N ASN A 157 10.61 2.25 -3.58
CA ASN A 157 11.53 2.69 -4.64
C ASN A 157 12.41 1.55 -5.19
N GLY A 158 11.82 0.42 -5.57
CA GLY A 158 12.58 -0.72 -6.10
C GLY A 158 13.33 -1.55 -5.05
N LYS A 159 13.12 -1.34 -3.74
CA LYS A 159 13.90 -2.01 -2.68
C LYS A 159 13.01 -2.66 -1.63
N TYR A 160 13.45 -3.83 -1.18
CA TYR A 160 12.95 -4.49 0.03
C TYR A 160 13.52 -3.80 1.27
N LEU A 161 12.66 -3.49 2.25
CA LEU A 161 13.00 -2.78 3.48
C LEU A 161 13.09 -3.70 4.70
N GLY A 162 12.57 -4.92 4.61
CA GLY A 162 12.46 -5.86 5.72
C GLY A 162 11.02 -6.22 6.07
N THR A 163 10.87 -7.01 7.13
CA THR A 163 9.58 -7.42 7.69
C THR A 163 9.08 -6.43 8.74
N GLY A 164 7.76 -6.40 8.98
CA GLY A 164 7.19 -5.61 10.08
C GLY A 164 7.55 -6.12 11.48
N THR A 165 7.71 -7.43 11.62
CA THR A 165 8.05 -8.12 12.86
C THR A 165 9.24 -9.05 12.62
N SER A 166 10.04 -9.31 13.65
CA SER A 166 11.16 -10.26 13.59
C SER A 166 10.70 -11.69 13.35
N GLU A 167 9.57 -12.08 13.95
CA GLU A 167 8.96 -13.39 13.78
C GLU A 167 7.64 -13.27 12.99
N PRO A 168 7.24 -14.32 12.26
CA PRO A 168 5.94 -14.36 11.63
C PRO A 168 4.85 -14.83 12.60
N TYR A 169 3.65 -14.27 12.47
CA TYR A 169 2.52 -14.63 13.32
C TYR A 169 1.33 -15.06 12.49
N ALA A 170 0.65 -16.13 12.91
CA ALA A 170 -0.60 -16.58 12.30
C ALA A 170 -1.69 -15.50 12.46
N PHE A 171 -2.79 -15.64 11.71
CA PHE A 171 -3.96 -14.75 11.80
C PHE A 171 -3.68 -13.25 11.57
N THR A 172 -2.56 -12.93 10.91
CA THR A 172 -2.16 -11.57 10.56
C THR A 172 -2.80 -11.13 9.24
N THR A 173 -3.46 -9.97 9.25
CA THR A 173 -4.17 -9.41 8.08
C THR A 173 -3.84 -7.93 7.90
N VAL A 174 -3.59 -7.51 6.66
CA VAL A 174 -3.46 -6.07 6.34
C VAL A 174 -4.85 -5.50 6.12
N VAL A 175 -5.28 -4.60 6.99
CA VAL A 175 -6.64 -4.02 7.01
C VAL A 175 -6.71 -2.63 6.36
N GLY A 176 -5.57 -2.01 6.11
CA GLY A 176 -5.51 -0.75 5.39
C GLY A 176 -4.11 -0.39 4.92
N SER A 177 -4.03 0.44 3.88
CA SER A 177 -2.80 1.05 3.44
C SER A 177 -3.09 2.47 2.95
N SER A 178 -2.12 3.34 3.15
CA SER A 178 -2.10 4.73 2.69
C SER A 178 -0.76 5.01 2.02
N ASN A 179 -0.52 6.25 1.59
CA ASN A 179 0.72 6.61 0.91
C ASN A 179 1.98 6.21 1.71
N ASN A 180 2.05 6.42 3.01
CA ASN A 180 3.26 6.16 3.80
C ASN A 180 3.08 5.15 4.94
N ALA A 181 1.90 4.53 5.06
CA ALA A 181 1.59 3.67 6.19
C ALA A 181 0.73 2.46 5.80
N VAL A 182 0.94 1.35 6.51
CA VAL A 182 0.20 0.09 6.37
C VAL A 182 -0.32 -0.32 7.74
N THR A 183 -1.61 -0.57 7.85
CA THR A 183 -2.28 -0.97 9.08
C THR A 183 -2.55 -2.47 9.05
N VAL A 184 -2.12 -3.17 10.09
CA VAL A 184 -2.13 -4.62 10.20
C VAL A 184 -2.81 -5.03 11.50
N ASP A 185 -3.74 -5.95 11.39
CA ASP A 185 -4.40 -6.59 12.52
C ASP A 185 -3.71 -7.92 12.83
N TYR A 186 -3.35 -8.07 14.11
CA TYR A 186 -2.82 -9.30 14.68
C TYR A 186 -3.87 -9.93 15.58
N ARG A 187 -4.22 -11.17 15.31
CA ARG A 187 -5.17 -11.96 16.10
C ARG A 187 -4.49 -13.20 16.67
N TRP A 188 -5.15 -13.84 17.61
CA TRP A 188 -4.68 -15.06 18.28
C TRP A 188 -5.87 -15.93 18.67
N LEU A 189 -5.61 -17.19 19.01
CA LEU A 189 -6.63 -18.07 19.57
C LEU A 189 -6.82 -17.74 21.05
N ALA A 190 -8.07 -17.55 21.47
CA ALA A 190 -8.44 -17.36 22.86
C ALA A 190 -8.98 -18.70 23.42
N GLY A 191 -8.12 -19.46 24.08
CA GLY A 191 -8.46 -20.83 24.53
C GLY A 191 -8.48 -21.83 23.37
N ASP A 192 -9.35 -22.83 23.43
CA ASP A 192 -9.43 -23.95 22.49
C ASP A 192 -10.27 -23.64 21.24
N GLU A 193 -9.97 -22.53 20.57
CA GLU A 193 -10.71 -22.08 19.39
C GLU A 193 -10.26 -22.78 18.10
N PRO A 194 -11.16 -22.94 17.11
CA PRO A 194 -10.75 -23.40 15.79
C PRO A 194 -9.88 -22.33 15.09
N PHE A 195 -8.79 -22.77 14.47
CA PHE A 195 -7.89 -21.91 13.67
C PHE A 195 -8.61 -21.09 12.59
N ALA A 196 -9.75 -21.55 12.08
CA ALA A 196 -10.51 -20.82 11.08
C ALA A 196 -11.23 -19.57 11.62
N ALA A 197 -11.41 -19.47 12.95
CA ALA A 197 -12.17 -18.40 13.57
C ALA A 197 -11.58 -17.97 14.93
N PRO A 198 -10.32 -17.48 14.96
CA PRO A 198 -9.76 -16.89 16.18
C PRO A 198 -10.68 -15.78 16.69
N GLN A 199 -10.87 -15.64 18.01
CA GLN A 199 -11.59 -14.50 18.60
C GLN A 199 -10.66 -13.51 19.31
N GLY A 200 -9.43 -13.90 19.64
CA GLY A 200 -8.43 -13.01 20.24
C GLY A 200 -8.10 -11.80 19.35
N GLY A 201 -8.00 -10.63 19.98
CA GLY A 201 -7.69 -9.36 19.32
C GLY A 201 -8.85 -8.76 18.50
N PRO A 202 -8.56 -7.94 17.48
CA PRO A 202 -7.22 -7.67 16.95
C PRO A 202 -6.43 -6.67 17.80
N ALA A 203 -5.11 -6.86 17.84
CA ALA A 203 -4.18 -5.77 18.07
C ALA A 203 -3.87 -5.11 16.72
N THR A 204 -4.36 -3.88 16.53
CA THR A 204 -4.13 -3.10 15.32
C THR A 204 -2.83 -2.31 15.44
N ILE A 205 -1.90 -2.57 14.53
CA ILE A 205 -0.59 -1.91 14.46
C ILE A 205 -0.46 -1.17 13.13
N THR A 206 -0.06 0.09 13.19
CA THR A 206 0.28 0.87 12.00
C THR A 206 1.78 0.92 11.81
N TYR A 207 2.25 0.48 10.66
CA TYR A 207 3.63 0.62 10.21
C TYR A 207 3.75 1.84 9.31
N SER A 208 4.60 2.79 9.67
CA SER A 208 4.74 4.05 8.93
C SER A 208 6.18 4.29 8.50
N TRP A 209 6.35 4.79 7.28
CA TRP A 209 7.63 5.30 6.83
C TRP A 209 7.91 6.69 7.41
N ASN A 210 9.01 6.85 8.15
CA ASN A 210 9.35 8.10 8.82
C ASN A 210 10.32 9.02 8.06
N GLY A 211 10.68 8.66 6.82
CA GLY A 211 11.74 9.34 6.05
C GLY A 211 12.99 8.48 5.86
N SER A 212 13.26 7.54 6.77
CA SER A 212 14.47 6.72 6.76
C SER A 212 14.22 5.23 6.95
N LYS A 213 13.21 4.84 7.71
CA LYS A 213 12.86 3.44 7.98
C LYS A 213 11.37 3.28 8.23
N VAL A 214 10.92 2.03 8.22
CA VAL A 214 9.59 1.66 8.70
C VAL A 214 9.61 1.66 10.23
N VAL A 215 8.61 2.30 10.83
CA VAL A 215 8.42 2.38 12.28
C VAL A 215 7.10 1.70 12.63
N MET A 216 7.16 0.76 13.56
CA MET A 216 5.98 0.11 14.12
C MET A 216 5.32 1.01 15.17
N GLY A 217 4.04 1.28 15.00
CA GLY A 217 3.23 2.04 15.95
C GLY A 217 2.65 1.11 17.02
N GLY A 218 3.07 1.28 18.27
CA GLY A 218 2.62 0.46 19.39
C GLY A 218 3.47 -0.80 19.60
N THR A 219 2.91 -1.79 20.29
CA THR A 219 3.59 -3.05 20.63
C THR A 219 2.61 -4.19 20.49
N LEU A 220 3.10 -5.36 20.08
CA LEU A 220 2.25 -6.56 20.04
C LEU A 220 1.98 -7.07 21.45
N PRO A 221 0.73 -7.49 21.73
CA PRO A 221 0.41 -8.15 22.99
C PRO A 221 1.14 -9.50 23.07
N THR A 222 1.37 -9.97 24.30
CA THR A 222 2.05 -11.24 24.58
C THR A 222 1.34 -12.44 23.97
N GLU A 223 0.03 -12.36 23.80
CA GLU A 223 -0.82 -13.39 23.22
C GLU A 223 -0.49 -13.64 21.73
N VAL A 224 0.06 -12.63 21.04
CA VAL A 224 0.56 -12.76 19.66
C VAL A 224 1.98 -13.31 19.65
N THR A 225 2.86 -12.78 20.50
CA THR A 225 4.30 -13.13 20.50
C THR A 225 4.59 -14.45 21.22
N GLN A 226 3.68 -14.89 22.08
CA GLN A 226 3.75 -16.12 22.87
C GLN A 226 2.38 -16.82 22.82
N PRO A 227 1.95 -17.30 21.64
CA PRO A 227 0.65 -17.94 21.51
C PRO A 227 0.62 -19.19 22.39
N HIS A 228 -0.48 -19.38 23.12
CA HIS A 228 -0.73 -20.62 23.84
C HIS A 228 -0.68 -21.78 22.83
N ARG A 229 0.30 -22.67 23.01
CA ARG A 229 0.52 -23.86 22.19
C ARG A 229 0.10 -25.11 22.95
#